data_AF-A0A9X8VE03-F1
#
_entry.id   AF-A0A9X8VE03-F1
#
_cell.length_a   1.000
_cell.length_b   1.000
_cell.length_c   1.000
_cell.angle_alpha   90.00
_cell.angle_beta   90.00
_cell.angle_gamma   90.00
#
_symmetry.space_group_name_H-M   'P 1'
#
loop_
_entity.id
_entity.type
_entity.pdbx_description
1 polymer ?
#
loop_
_entity_poly.entity_id
_entity_poly.type
_entity_poly.pdbx_seq_one_letter_code
_entity_poly.pdbx_strand_id
1 'polypeptide(L)' 'DGSLLEVDFIVFSTGIRAQDKLARQCGLEIGRRGGIAINDSCQTSDPDVYAIGECAAWRDRTFGLVAP' A
#
# COMPACT_ATOMS: atom_id res chain seq x y z
N ASP A 1 15.86 -23.73 10.02
CA ASP A 1 16.01 -25.10 10.59
C ASP A 1 16.72 -26.05 9.62
N GLY A 2 16.86 -25.69 8.33
CA GLY A 2 17.64 -26.47 7.36
C GLY A 2 16.87 -27.64 6.74
N SER A 3 15.56 -27.71 6.98
CA SER A 3 14.67 -28.72 6.40
C SER A 3 14.44 -28.48 4.91
N LEU A 4 14.16 -29.54 4.16
CA LEU A 4 13.79 -29.51 2.75
C LEU A 4 12.37 -30.05 2.60
N LEU A 5 11.59 -29.43 1.72
CA LEU A 5 10.22 -29.84 1.39
C LEU A 5 10.10 -29.96 -0.12
N GLU A 6 9.77 -31.15 -0.61
CA GLU A 6 9.46 -31.38 -2.02
C GLU A 6 8.04 -30.93 -2.31
N VAL A 7 7.86 -30.03 -3.28
CA VAL A 7 6.55 -29.47 -3.67
C VAL A 7 6.50 -29.20 -5.17
N ASP A 8 5.34 -29.40 -5.76
CA ASP A 8 5.08 -29.09 -7.17
C ASP A 8 4.77 -27.60 -7.39
N PHE A 9 4.27 -26.92 -6.35
CA PHE A 9 3.83 -25.53 -6.45
C PHE A 9 3.89 -24.80 -5.09
N ILE A 10 4.16 -23.49 -5.12
CA ILE A 10 4.21 -22.63 -3.94
C ILE A 10 3.30 -21.42 -4.16
N VAL A 11 2.44 -21.13 -3.17
CA VAL A 11 1.66 -19.89 -3.10
C VAL A 11 2.23 -19.02 -2.00
N PHE A 12 2.60 -17.77 -2.35
CA PHE A 12 2.98 -16.76 -1.37
C PHE A 12 1.79 -15.87 -1.04
N SER A 13 1.35 -15.91 0.22
CA SER A 13 0.29 -15.05 0.76
C SER A 13 0.73 -14.35 2.05
N THR A 14 1.97 -13.86 2.07
CA THR A 14 2.62 -13.27 3.27
C THR A 14 2.31 -11.77 3.44
N GLY A 15 1.17 -11.32 2.92
CA GLY A 15 0.75 -9.92 2.92
C GLY A 15 1.20 -9.12 1.70
N ILE A 16 0.74 -7.87 1.64
CA ILE A 16 0.99 -6.92 0.56
C ILE A 16 1.61 -5.63 1.12
N ARG A 17 2.18 -4.82 0.23
CA ARG A 17 2.67 -3.48 0.55
C ARG A 17 2.02 -2.47 -0.39
N ALA A 18 1.67 -1.30 0.14
CA ALA A 18 1.16 -0.20 -0.68
C ALA A 18 2.15 0.13 -1.82
N GLN A 19 1.63 0.22 -3.05
CA GLN A 19 2.42 0.61 -4.21
C GLN A 19 2.56 2.14 -4.25
N ASP A 20 3.64 2.66 -3.69
CA ASP A 20 3.88 4.09 -3.54
C ASP A 20 5.06 4.62 -4.39
N LYS A 21 5.65 3.78 -5.25
CA LYS A 21 6.85 4.14 -6.01
C LYS A 21 6.63 5.35 -6.94
N LEU A 22 5.53 5.37 -7.69
CA LEU A 22 5.23 6.48 -8.59
C LEU A 22 4.99 7.78 -7.82
N ALA A 23 4.19 7.72 -6.76
CA ALA A 23 3.92 8.86 -5.89
C ALA A 23 5.21 9.47 -5.30
N ARG A 24 6.15 8.63 -4.85
CA ARG A 24 7.48 9.07 -4.41
C ARG A 24 8.26 9.79 -5.49
N GLN A 25 8.26 9.24 -6.72
CA GLN A 25 8.95 9.84 -7.86
C GLN A 25 8.34 11.18 -8.27
N CYS A 26 7.03 11.34 -8.08
CA CYS A 26 6.31 12.59 -8.31
C CYS A 26 6.40 13.59 -7.13
N GLY A 27 7.06 13.24 -6.03
CA GLY A 27 7.20 14.12 -4.87
C GLY A 27 5.94 14.25 -4.02
N LEU A 28 4.97 13.34 -4.14
CA LEU A 28 3.80 13.31 -3.27
C LEU A 28 4.18 12.90 -1.84
N GLU A 29 3.45 13.42 -0.87
CA GLU A 29 3.60 13.03 0.52
C GLU A 29 3.23 11.55 0.72
N ILE A 30 4.06 10.85 1.50
CA ILE A 30 3.92 9.41 1.76
C ILE A 30 3.71 9.18 3.25
N GLY A 31 2.73 8.32 3.58
CA GLY A 31 2.48 7.90 4.95
C GLY A 31 3.70 7.21 5.58
N ARG A 32 3.81 7.27 6.91
CA ARG A 32 4.98 6.75 7.65
C ARG A 32 5.26 5.27 7.42
N ARG A 33 4.21 4.50 7.12
CA ARG A 33 4.28 3.04 6.87
C ARG A 33 4.26 2.68 5.37
N GLY A 34 4.39 3.68 4.50
CA GLY A 34 4.18 3.55 3.05
C GLY A 34 2.74 3.90 2.63
N GLY A 35 2.54 4.02 1.33
CA GLY A 35 1.27 4.47 0.74
C GLY A 35 1.19 6.00 0.60
N ILE A 36 0.36 6.43 -0.32
CA ILE A 36 0.14 7.84 -0.67
C ILE A 36 -0.64 8.49 0.46
N ALA A 37 -0.08 9.51 1.11
CA ALA A 37 -0.77 10.20 2.19
C ALA A 37 -2.01 10.92 1.64
N ILE A 38 -3.16 10.72 2.29
CA ILE A 38 -4.41 11.35 1.90
C ILE A 38 -5.17 11.97 3.08
N ASN A 39 -5.97 13.00 2.77
CA ASN A 39 -6.93 13.59 3.70
C ASN A 39 -8.30 12.87 3.69
N ASP A 40 -9.26 13.39 4.44
CA ASP A 40 -10.62 12.83 4.57
C ASP A 40 -11.40 12.81 3.23
N SER A 41 -10.93 13.55 2.22
CA SER A 41 -11.50 13.61 0.87
C SER A 41 -10.72 12.76 -0.15
N CYS A 42 -9.82 11.87 0.30
CA CYS A 42 -8.93 11.06 -0.54
C CYS A 42 -7.94 11.86 -1.41
N GLN A 43 -7.77 13.15 -1.11
CA GLN A 43 -6.86 14.04 -1.83
C GLN A 43 -5.44 13.88 -1.30
N THR A 44 -4.47 13.89 -2.21
CA THR A 44 -3.03 13.81 -1.88
C THR A 44 -2.46 15.19 -1.52
N SER A 45 -1.14 15.32 -1.41
CA SER A 45 -0.47 16.62 -1.27
C SER A 45 -0.57 17.50 -2.52
N ASP A 46 -0.87 16.92 -3.69
CA ASP A 46 -1.21 17.65 -4.90
C ASP A 46 -2.75 17.77 -5.00
N PRO A 47 -3.30 18.99 -5.13
CA PRO A 47 -4.74 19.22 -5.11
C PRO A 47 -5.49 18.58 -6.28
N ASP A 48 -4.82 18.30 -7.39
CA ASP A 48 -5.40 17.70 -8.60
C ASP A 48 -5.23 16.18 -8.65
N VAL A 49 -4.55 15.59 -7.64
CA VAL A 49 -4.28 14.14 -7.56
C VAL A 49 -4.95 13.54 -6.33
N TYR A 50 -5.68 12.44 -6.56
CA TYR A 50 -6.39 11.68 -5.54
C TYR A 50 -5.90 10.24 -5.52
N ALA A 51 -5.94 9.60 -4.35
CA ALA A 51 -5.56 8.21 -4.18
C ALA A 51 -6.62 7.46 -3.35
N ILE A 52 -6.98 6.26 -3.79
CA ILE A 52 -7.97 5.38 -3.15
C ILE A 52 -7.48 3.94 -3.11
N GLY A 53 -8.13 3.11 -2.30
CA GLY A 53 -7.79 1.70 -2.16
C GLY A 53 -6.50 1.49 -1.34
N GLU A 54 -5.84 0.35 -1.55
CA GLU A 54 -4.74 -0.11 -0.68
C GLU A 54 -3.46 0.72 -0.79
N CYS A 55 -3.31 1.52 -1.86
CA CYS A 55 -2.20 2.44 -2.00
C CYS A 55 -2.39 3.72 -1.17
N ALA A 56 -3.60 4.01 -0.70
CA ALA A 56 -3.92 5.23 0.04
C ALA A 56 -3.70 5.04 1.55
N ALA A 57 -2.98 5.99 2.16
CA ALA A 57 -2.69 6.04 3.58
C ALA A 57 -3.45 7.22 4.21
N TRP A 58 -4.57 6.92 4.86
CA TRP A 58 -5.36 7.90 5.61
C TRP A 58 -4.98 7.84 7.08
N ARG A 59 -4.52 8.98 7.63
CA ARG A 59 -4.06 9.09 9.03
C ARG A 59 -3.04 8.00 9.42
N ASP A 60 -2.02 7.83 8.58
CA ASP A 60 -0.97 6.80 8.70
C ASP A 60 -1.49 5.33 8.69
N ARG A 61 -2.71 5.11 8.18
CA ARG A 61 -3.31 3.78 8.04
C ARG A 61 -3.69 3.50 6.59
N THR A 62 -3.29 2.34 6.09
CA THR A 62 -3.82 1.79 4.85
C THR A 62 -4.99 0.88 5.18
N PHE A 63 -6.06 0.97 4.39
CA PHE A 63 -7.21 0.09 4.50
C PHE A 63 -7.07 -0.95 3.39
N GLY A 64 -6.76 -2.18 3.79
CA GLY A 64 -6.70 -3.33 2.88
C GLY A 64 -8.10 -3.87 2.59
N LEU A 65 -8.16 -5.01 1.90
CA LEU A 65 -9.37 -5.83 1.73
C LEU A 65 -10.25 -5.86 2.99
N VAL A 66 -11.34 -5.09 2.94
CA VAL A 66 -12.47 -5.24 3.86
C VAL A 66 -13.22 -6.46 3.35
N ALA A 67 -13.13 -7.56 4.09
CA ALA A 67 -13.99 -8.72 3.83
C ALA A 67 -15.47 -8.28 3.98
N PRO A 68 -16.42 -8.85 3.22
CA PRO A 68 -17.85 -8.64 3.44
C PRO A 68 -18.27 -8.91 4.88
#